data_AF-A0A7S2GU62-F1
#
_entry.id   AF-A0A7S2GU62-F1
#
_cell.length_a   1.000
_cell.length_b   1.000
_cell.length_c   1.000
_cell.angle_alpha   90.00
_cell.angle_beta   90.00
_cell.angle_gamma   90.00
#
_symmetry.space_group_name_H-M   'P 1'
#
loop_
_entity.id
_entity.type
_entity.pdbx_description
1 polymer ?
#
loop_
_entity_poly.entity_id
_entity_poly.type
_entity_poly.pdbx_seq_one_letter_code
_entity_poly.pdbx_strand_id
1 'polypeptide(L)'
;GNPSPVLNFDITKAFWVQNMVSNFAYGRWEQIYPIIYKKRQSAQEDFAKRMVPVDKSALELYESGDIDSAVRSVTNFSVQAGDELHQLWWAFYGELFAKFRDGYEIEKKTDNTACGCSVKGTGMDEDWKKRIVQETEGKYKVIGMAAAGSDDDDGHPHNNNNYSGTRMGNMLRQGEMAVQKSDVIDRKNNDKSSVFLVKNDEGLRPLNKVDLKALQ
;
A
#
# COMPACT_ATOMS: atom_id res chain seq x y z
N GLY A 1 -8.31 -35.97 -1.93
CA GLY A 1 -7.64 -35.51 -0.70
C GLY A 1 -8.55 -34.51 -0.03
N ASN A 2 -8.77 -34.64 1.27
CA ASN A 2 -9.59 -33.68 2.02
C ASN A 2 -8.86 -32.31 1.99
N PRO A 3 -9.50 -31.19 1.62
CA PRO A 3 -8.85 -29.89 1.66
C PRO A 3 -8.39 -29.61 3.09
N SER A 4 -7.14 -29.15 3.25
CA SER A 4 -6.65 -28.66 4.56
C SER A 4 -7.62 -27.61 5.11
N PRO A 5 -7.82 -27.55 6.44
CA PRO A 5 -8.62 -26.49 7.07
C PRO A 5 -8.19 -25.12 6.54
N VAL A 6 -9.15 -24.29 6.17
CA VAL A 6 -8.94 -22.95 5.56
C VAL A 6 -8.19 -21.98 6.50
N LEU A 7 -7.93 -22.37 7.76
CA LEU A 7 -7.13 -21.57 8.70
C LEU A 7 -5.65 -21.98 8.73
N ASN A 8 -5.27 -23.06 8.03
CA ASN A 8 -3.89 -23.48 7.93
C ASN A 8 -3.24 -22.81 6.72
N PHE A 9 -2.39 -21.82 7.02
CA PHE A 9 -1.58 -21.15 6.01
C PHE A 9 -0.58 -22.13 5.38
N ASP A 10 -0.57 -22.20 4.05
CA ASP A 10 0.27 -23.11 3.29
C ASP A 10 0.66 -22.44 1.96
N ILE A 11 1.94 -22.06 1.85
CA ILE A 11 2.47 -21.41 0.65
C ILE A 11 2.43 -22.30 -0.59
N THR A 12 2.26 -23.63 -0.46
CA THR A 12 2.11 -24.53 -1.62
C THR A 12 0.72 -24.43 -2.26
N LYS A 13 -0.23 -23.73 -1.62
CA LYS A 13 -1.58 -23.53 -2.16
C LYS A 13 -1.67 -22.18 -2.85
N ALA A 14 -2.09 -22.19 -4.11
CA ALA A 14 -2.32 -20.98 -4.89
C ALA A 14 -3.29 -20.00 -4.19
N PHE A 15 -4.31 -20.52 -3.50
CA PHE A 15 -5.24 -19.69 -2.71
C PHE A 15 -4.50 -18.72 -1.78
N TRP A 16 -3.52 -19.20 -1.01
CA TRP A 16 -2.81 -18.38 -0.04
C TRP A 16 -1.88 -17.38 -0.72
N VAL A 17 -1.07 -17.83 -1.68
CA VAL A 17 -0.12 -16.97 -2.39
C VAL A 17 -0.84 -15.83 -3.13
N GLN A 18 -2.00 -16.10 -3.74
CA GLN A 18 -2.81 -15.08 -4.40
C GLN A 18 -3.34 -14.05 -3.39
N ASN A 19 -3.89 -14.52 -2.26
CA ASN A 19 -4.39 -13.64 -1.20
C ASN A 19 -3.26 -12.81 -0.55
N MET A 20 -2.03 -13.33 -0.45
CA MET A 20 -0.89 -12.57 0.06
C MET A 20 -0.62 -11.32 -0.77
N VAL A 21 -0.61 -11.45 -2.10
CA VAL A 21 -0.41 -10.31 -3.01
C VAL A 21 -1.57 -9.32 -2.92
N SER A 22 -2.82 -9.81 -2.91
CA SER A 22 -4.01 -8.96 -2.80
C SER A 22 -4.07 -8.19 -1.48
N ASN A 23 -3.85 -8.88 -0.35
CA ASN A 23 -3.86 -8.27 0.97
C ASN A 23 -2.75 -7.23 1.14
N PHE A 24 -1.57 -7.49 0.57
CA PHE A 24 -0.47 -6.53 0.58
C PHE A 24 -0.82 -5.25 -0.19
N ALA A 25 -1.62 -5.35 -1.24
CA ALA A 25 -2.04 -4.21 -2.04
C ALA A 25 -3.12 -3.35 -1.36
N TYR A 26 -3.99 -3.91 -0.51
CA TYR A 26 -5.14 -3.18 0.03
C TYR A 26 -4.75 -1.91 0.79
N GLY A 27 -3.70 -1.95 1.61
CA GLY A 27 -3.25 -0.78 2.36
C GLY A 27 -2.51 0.27 1.52
N ARG A 28 -2.09 -0.06 0.30
CA ARG A 28 -1.22 0.79 -0.55
C ARG A 28 -1.62 0.71 -2.02
N TRP A 29 -2.93 0.72 -2.25
CA TRP A 29 -3.51 0.40 -3.54
C TRP A 29 -2.94 1.27 -4.66
N GLU A 30 -2.87 2.58 -4.47
CA GLU A 30 -2.38 3.54 -5.46
C GLU A 30 -0.93 3.24 -5.91
N GLN A 31 -0.09 2.77 -4.99
CA GLN A 31 1.32 2.48 -5.24
C GLN A 31 1.52 1.11 -5.87
N ILE A 32 0.82 0.10 -5.33
CA ILE A 32 1.08 -1.31 -5.64
C ILE A 32 0.23 -1.81 -6.82
N TYR A 33 -1.02 -1.37 -6.96
CA TYR A 33 -1.93 -1.86 -7.98
C TYR A 33 -1.42 -1.70 -9.41
N PRO A 34 -0.82 -0.57 -9.83
CA PRO A 34 -0.30 -0.44 -11.19
C PRO A 34 0.78 -1.48 -11.52
N ILE A 35 1.57 -1.89 -10.52
CA ILE A 35 2.62 -2.91 -10.66
C ILE A 35 1.98 -4.30 -10.81
N ILE A 36 1.00 -4.62 -9.95
CA ILE A 36 0.24 -5.87 -10.02
C ILE A 36 -0.48 -5.98 -11.37
N TYR A 37 -1.13 -4.92 -11.82
CA TYR A 37 -1.85 -4.87 -13.09
C TYR A 37 -0.95 -5.24 -14.25
N LYS A 38 0.23 -4.61 -14.34
CA LYS A 38 1.23 -4.89 -15.38
C LYS A 38 1.73 -6.34 -15.32
N LYS A 39 2.04 -6.85 -14.13
CA LYS A 39 2.53 -8.23 -13.95
C LYS A 39 1.46 -9.26 -14.37
N ARG A 40 0.20 -9.04 -13.97
CA ARG A 40 -0.93 -9.88 -14.36
C ARG A 40 -1.13 -9.90 -15.88
N GLN A 41 -1.13 -8.72 -16.50
CA GLN A 41 -1.30 -8.59 -17.94
C GLN A 41 -0.20 -9.32 -18.70
N SER A 42 1.06 -9.12 -18.30
CA SER A 42 2.20 -9.81 -18.90
C SER A 42 2.09 -11.34 -18.79
N ALA A 43 1.64 -11.86 -17.64
CA ALA A 43 1.44 -13.29 -17.46
C ALA A 43 0.31 -13.84 -18.36
N GLN A 44 -0.83 -13.12 -18.43
CA GLN A 44 -1.96 -13.51 -19.28
C GLN A 44 -1.58 -13.52 -20.76
N GLU A 45 -0.84 -12.52 -21.23
CA GLU A 45 -0.37 -12.44 -22.61
C GLU A 45 0.60 -13.58 -22.96
N ASP A 46 1.48 -13.96 -22.04
CA ASP A 46 2.38 -15.10 -22.22
C ASP A 46 1.62 -16.43 -22.33
N PHE A 47 0.70 -16.69 -21.40
CA PHE A 47 -0.13 -17.90 -21.44
C PHE A 47 -0.99 -17.96 -22.70
N ALA A 48 -1.60 -16.85 -23.10
CA ALA A 48 -2.41 -16.79 -24.32
C ALA A 48 -1.59 -17.15 -25.56
N LYS A 49 -0.33 -16.69 -25.66
CA LYS A 49 0.57 -17.02 -26.78
C LYS A 49 0.96 -18.49 -26.78
N ARG A 50 1.26 -19.07 -25.60
CA ARG A 50 1.67 -20.48 -25.48
C ARG A 50 0.52 -21.46 -25.68
N MET A 51 -0.72 -21.05 -25.39
CA MET A 51 -1.91 -21.88 -25.59
C MET A 51 -2.17 -22.16 -27.08
N VAL A 52 -1.96 -21.19 -27.97
CA VAL A 52 -2.21 -21.32 -29.42
C VAL A 52 -1.57 -22.57 -30.06
N PRO A 53 -0.24 -22.81 -29.95
CA PRO A 53 0.36 -24.00 -30.53
C PRO A 53 -0.06 -25.30 -29.84
N VAL A 54 -0.35 -25.27 -28.53
CA VAL A 54 -0.85 -26.44 -27.78
C VAL A 54 -2.22 -26.86 -28.28
N ASP A 55 -3.14 -25.90 -28.42
CA ASP A 55 -4.49 -26.14 -28.92
C ASP A 55 -4.47 -26.68 -30.35
N LYS A 56 -3.61 -26.10 -31.20
CA LYS A 56 -3.43 -26.58 -32.58
C LYS A 56 -2.95 -28.05 -32.60
N SER A 57 -1.92 -28.37 -31.81
CA SER A 57 -1.39 -29.74 -31.76
C SER A 57 -2.40 -30.72 -31.16
N ALA A 58 -3.15 -30.31 -30.14
CA ALA A 58 -4.20 -31.13 -29.55
C ALA A 58 -5.34 -31.40 -30.54
N LEU A 59 -5.71 -30.42 -31.36
CA LEU A 59 -6.72 -30.58 -32.41
C LEU A 59 -6.25 -31.57 -33.48
N GLU A 60 -5.01 -31.46 -33.96
CA GLU A 60 -4.43 -32.39 -34.93
C GLU A 60 -4.43 -33.84 -34.40
N LEU A 61 -4.07 -34.04 -33.12
CA LEU A 61 -4.12 -35.34 -32.46
C LEU A 61 -5.55 -35.89 -32.39
N TYR A 62 -6.50 -35.03 -32.02
CA TYR A 62 -7.92 -35.40 -31.95
C TYR A 62 -8.47 -35.82 -33.31
N GLU A 63 -8.18 -35.06 -34.38
CA GLU A 63 -8.61 -35.35 -35.75
C GLU A 63 -7.97 -36.64 -36.29
N SER A 64 -6.75 -36.98 -35.86
CA SER A 64 -6.06 -38.22 -36.22
C SER A 64 -6.59 -39.46 -35.49
N GLY A 65 -7.48 -39.29 -34.52
CA GLY A 65 -8.04 -40.37 -33.69
C GLY A 65 -7.23 -40.68 -32.42
N ASP A 66 -6.09 -40.02 -32.17
CA ASP A 66 -5.32 -40.14 -30.93
C ASP A 66 -5.87 -39.19 -29.84
N ILE A 67 -7.09 -39.48 -29.40
CA ILE A 67 -7.82 -38.69 -28.41
C ILE A 67 -7.09 -38.64 -27.07
N ASP A 68 -6.47 -39.75 -26.66
CA ASP A 68 -5.75 -39.83 -25.39
C ASP A 68 -4.56 -38.87 -25.35
N SER A 69 -3.81 -38.76 -26.44
CA SER A 69 -2.69 -37.81 -26.51
C SER A 69 -3.18 -36.36 -26.58
N ALA A 70 -4.29 -36.09 -27.26
CA ALA A 70 -4.91 -34.76 -27.26
C ALA A 70 -5.30 -34.32 -25.84
N VAL A 71 -5.99 -35.18 -25.09
CA VAL A 71 -6.37 -34.92 -23.69
C VAL A 71 -5.14 -34.73 -22.79
N ARG A 72 -4.11 -35.59 -22.94
CA ARG A 72 -2.85 -35.44 -22.19
C ARG A 72 -2.16 -34.12 -22.50
N SER A 73 -2.15 -33.67 -23.76
CA SER A 73 -1.51 -32.42 -24.18
C SER A 73 -2.11 -31.21 -23.45
N VAL A 74 -3.44 -31.03 -23.53
CA VAL A 74 -4.13 -29.89 -22.87
C VAL A 74 -4.09 -29.98 -21.35
N THR A 75 -4.12 -31.20 -20.79
CA THR A 75 -3.99 -31.42 -19.34
C THR A 75 -2.61 -31.02 -18.85
N ASN A 76 -1.55 -31.48 -19.52
CA ASN A 76 -0.18 -31.15 -19.14
C ASN A 76 0.08 -29.64 -19.21
N PHE A 77 -0.40 -28.98 -20.26
CA PHE A 77 -0.31 -27.52 -20.36
C PHE A 77 -1.01 -26.83 -19.18
N SER A 78 -2.23 -27.25 -18.84
CA SER A 78 -3.00 -26.64 -17.75
C SER A 78 -2.33 -26.82 -16.38
N VAL A 79 -1.77 -28.01 -16.11
CA VAL A 79 -1.02 -28.28 -14.88
C VAL A 79 0.24 -27.42 -14.81
N GLN A 80 1.04 -27.42 -15.88
CA GLN A 80 2.27 -26.62 -15.94
C GLN A 80 1.98 -25.12 -15.79
N ALA A 81 0.95 -24.61 -16.47
CA ALA A 81 0.56 -23.20 -16.36
C ALA A 81 0.14 -22.83 -14.94
N GLY A 82 -0.56 -23.71 -14.23
CA GLY A 82 -0.92 -23.52 -12.83
C GLY A 82 0.30 -23.47 -11.90
N ASP A 83 1.23 -24.40 -12.06
CA ASP A 83 2.46 -24.48 -11.26
C ASP A 83 3.39 -23.28 -11.52
N GLU A 84 3.56 -22.90 -12.79
CA GLU A 84 4.32 -21.72 -13.20
C GLU A 84 3.71 -20.44 -12.64
N LEU A 85 2.40 -20.26 -12.76
CA LEU A 85 1.71 -19.09 -12.22
C LEU A 85 1.87 -19.01 -10.70
N HIS A 86 1.77 -20.13 -10.00
CA HIS A 86 1.98 -20.19 -8.56
C HIS A 86 3.38 -19.71 -8.16
N GLN A 87 4.43 -20.26 -8.81
CA GLN A 87 5.82 -19.86 -8.57
C GLN A 87 6.07 -18.40 -8.92
N LEU A 88 5.53 -17.93 -10.05
CA LEU A 88 5.60 -16.55 -10.50
C LEU A 88 5.01 -15.61 -9.43
N TRP A 89 3.83 -15.94 -8.91
CA TRP A 89 3.14 -15.10 -7.94
C TRP A 89 3.83 -15.09 -6.57
N TRP A 90 4.40 -16.22 -6.16
CA TRP A 90 5.20 -16.32 -4.94
C TRP A 90 6.47 -15.46 -5.03
N ALA A 91 7.22 -15.57 -6.12
CA ALA A 91 8.40 -14.73 -6.35
C ALA A 91 8.02 -13.24 -6.41
N PHE A 92 6.93 -12.91 -7.10
CA PHE A 92 6.42 -11.55 -7.21
C PHE A 92 5.99 -10.96 -5.86
N TYR A 93 5.40 -11.75 -4.97
CA TYR A 93 5.14 -11.32 -3.60
C TYR A 93 6.45 -10.92 -2.90
N GLY A 94 7.51 -11.71 -3.03
CA GLY A 94 8.83 -11.39 -2.48
C GLY A 94 9.39 -10.07 -3.01
N GLU A 95 9.25 -9.80 -4.31
CA GLU A 95 9.63 -8.53 -4.93
C GLU A 95 8.86 -7.34 -4.34
N LEU A 96 7.52 -7.47 -4.25
CA LEU A 96 6.67 -6.42 -3.68
C LEU A 96 6.99 -6.17 -2.21
N PHE A 97 7.15 -7.24 -1.43
CA PHE A 97 7.48 -7.13 0.00
C PHE A 97 8.83 -6.43 0.19
N ALA A 98 9.86 -6.83 -0.55
CA ALA A 98 11.18 -6.19 -0.46
C ALA A 98 11.14 -4.72 -0.86
N LYS A 99 10.38 -4.37 -1.91
CA LYS A 99 10.24 -3.00 -2.41
C LYS A 99 9.45 -2.10 -1.44
N PHE A 100 8.40 -2.62 -0.81
CA PHE A 100 7.46 -1.82 -0.02
C PHE A 100 7.48 -2.12 1.49
N ARG A 101 8.52 -2.74 2.03
CA ARG A 101 8.60 -3.04 3.48
C ARG A 101 8.62 -1.77 4.35
N ASP A 102 8.07 -1.89 5.56
CA ASP A 102 8.14 -0.88 6.64
C ASP A 102 7.61 0.52 6.29
N GLY A 103 6.71 0.64 5.31
CA GLY A 103 6.18 1.93 4.87
C GLY A 103 7.13 2.71 3.98
N TYR A 104 8.24 2.10 3.56
CA TYR A 104 9.16 2.68 2.59
C TYR A 104 8.88 2.16 1.19
N GLU A 105 9.23 2.97 0.20
CA GLU A 105 9.49 2.53 -1.17
C GLU A 105 11.00 2.44 -1.35
N ILE A 106 11.46 1.25 -1.74
CA ILE A 106 12.88 0.92 -1.79
C ILE A 106 13.25 0.54 -3.22
N GLU A 107 14.17 1.29 -3.79
CA GLU A 107 14.64 1.09 -5.15
C GLU A 107 16.11 0.71 -5.17
N LYS A 108 16.52 -0.17 -6.08
CA LYS A 108 17.92 -0.55 -6.21
C LYS A 108 18.73 0.62 -6.77
N LYS A 109 19.88 0.91 -6.16
CA LYS A 109 20.85 1.93 -6.57
C LYS A 109 22.26 1.37 -6.49
N THR A 110 22.93 1.31 -7.63
CA THR A 110 24.27 0.71 -7.77
C THR A 110 25.40 1.56 -7.19
N ASP A 111 25.14 2.83 -6.87
CA ASP A 111 26.09 3.80 -6.35
C ASP A 111 26.11 3.89 -4.81
N ASN A 112 25.18 3.24 -4.11
CA ASN A 112 25.11 3.25 -2.65
C ASN A 112 25.78 2.01 -2.04
N THR A 113 26.90 2.18 -1.35
CA THR A 113 27.67 1.09 -0.73
C THR A 113 27.08 0.52 0.56
N ALA A 114 26.07 1.16 1.18
CA ALA A 114 25.49 0.68 2.43
C ALA A 114 24.46 -0.45 2.21
N CYS A 115 23.51 -0.25 1.30
CA CYS A 115 22.48 -1.26 0.97
C CYS A 115 22.32 -1.51 -0.54
N GLY A 116 23.03 -0.78 -1.41
CA GLY A 116 22.76 -0.80 -2.84
C GLY A 116 21.34 -0.31 -3.18
N CYS A 117 20.78 0.60 -2.38
CA CYS A 117 19.37 0.97 -2.45
C CYS A 117 19.09 2.45 -2.10
N SER A 118 17.98 2.99 -2.61
CA SER A 118 17.36 4.27 -2.25
C SER A 118 16.11 3.99 -1.44
N VAL A 119 15.92 4.69 -0.33
CA VAL A 119 14.77 4.50 0.57
C VAL A 119 13.96 5.81 0.59
N LYS A 120 12.68 5.73 0.24
CA LYS A 120 11.74 6.86 0.28
C LYS A 120 10.61 6.53 1.25
N GLY A 121 10.44 7.32 2.30
CA GLY A 121 9.30 7.17 3.22
C GLY A 121 8.01 7.66 2.58
N THR A 122 6.91 6.92 2.76
CA THR A 122 5.57 7.44 2.50
C THR A 122 5.22 8.43 3.62
N GLY A 123 5.65 9.68 3.48
CA GLY A 123 5.24 10.75 4.39
C GLY A 123 3.74 11.02 4.30
N MET A 124 3.20 11.73 5.28
CA MET A 124 1.83 12.24 5.21
C MET A 124 1.70 13.24 4.06
N ASP A 125 0.55 13.20 3.39
CA ASP A 125 0.20 14.19 2.38
C ASP A 125 0.20 15.63 2.95
N GLU A 126 0.51 16.62 2.11
CA GLU A 126 0.60 18.02 2.55
C GLU A 126 -0.74 18.57 3.02
N ASP A 127 -1.86 18.15 2.44
CA ASP A 127 -3.17 18.62 2.86
C ASP A 127 -3.58 17.99 4.19
N TRP A 128 -3.19 16.73 4.43
CA TRP A 128 -3.33 16.11 5.74
C TRP A 128 -2.49 16.82 6.81
N LYS A 129 -1.23 17.16 6.50
CA LYS A 129 -0.36 17.94 7.40
C LYS A 129 -0.97 19.30 7.73
N LYS A 130 -1.48 20.03 6.73
CA LYS A 130 -2.17 21.31 6.94
C LYS A 130 -3.39 21.16 7.83
N ARG A 131 -4.19 20.11 7.61
CA ARG A 131 -5.39 19.85 8.40
C ARG A 131 -5.06 19.59 9.87
N ILE A 132 -4.05 18.76 10.16
CA ILE A 132 -3.58 18.56 11.53
C ILE A 132 -3.21 19.89 12.17
N VAL A 133 -2.41 20.72 11.48
CA VAL A 133 -1.97 22.02 12.03
C VAL A 133 -3.15 22.94 12.34
N GLN A 134 -4.18 22.94 11.48
CA GLN A 134 -5.40 23.73 11.68
C GLN A 134 -6.24 23.20 12.86
N GLU A 135 -6.49 21.89 12.89
CA GLU A 135 -7.36 21.24 13.91
C GLU A 135 -6.73 21.21 15.30
N THR A 136 -5.40 21.22 15.39
CA THR A 136 -4.72 21.10 16.69
C THR A 136 -4.41 22.41 17.37
N GLU A 137 -4.78 23.55 16.80
CA GLU A 137 -4.67 24.88 17.43
C GLU A 137 -3.29 25.14 18.06
N GLY A 138 -2.23 24.58 17.47
CA GLY A 138 -0.86 24.73 17.97
C GLY A 138 -0.41 23.74 19.06
N LYS A 139 -1.16 22.68 19.37
CA LYS A 139 -0.73 21.60 20.28
C LYS A 139 0.60 20.93 19.87
N TYR A 140 0.95 21.00 18.58
CA TYR A 140 2.22 20.48 18.04
C TYR A 140 3.24 21.57 17.70
N LYS A 141 3.03 22.82 18.14
CA LYS A 141 4.08 23.84 18.06
C LYS A 141 5.22 23.42 18.97
N VAL A 142 6.36 23.08 18.37
CA VAL A 142 7.62 22.97 19.10
C VAL A 142 7.95 24.38 19.61
N ILE A 143 7.98 24.55 20.93
CA ILE A 143 8.49 25.77 21.52
C ILE A 143 9.96 25.87 21.09
N GLY A 144 10.27 26.90 20.30
CA GLY A 144 11.63 27.15 19.86
C GLY A 144 12.56 27.13 21.07
N MET A 145 13.67 26.40 20.94
CA MET A 145 14.67 26.20 21.99
C MET A 145 15.34 27.54 22.32
N ALA A 146 14.67 28.35 23.13
CA ALA A 146 15.14 29.59 23.71
C ALA A 146 14.49 29.69 25.10
N ALA A 147 15.33 29.58 26.13
CA ALA A 147 15.02 29.57 27.57
C ALA A 147 14.60 28.20 28.17
N ALA A 148 15.55 27.28 28.26
CA ALA A 148 15.64 26.39 29.42
C ALA A 148 16.89 26.80 30.20
N GLY A 149 16.77 27.91 30.93
CA GLY A 149 17.74 28.32 31.92
C GLY A 149 17.42 27.66 33.25
N SER A 150 18.47 27.11 33.86
CA SER A 150 18.73 26.90 35.30
C SER A 150 17.69 26.15 36.15
N ASP A 151 18.24 25.12 36.80
CA ASP A 151 17.85 24.54 38.08
C ASP A 151 16.66 23.57 38.06
N ASP A 152 16.97 22.27 38.05
CA ASP A 152 16.74 21.42 39.23
C ASP A 152 17.51 20.09 39.11
N ASP A 153 18.23 19.81 40.19
CA ASP A 153 19.06 18.67 40.52
C ASP A 153 18.18 17.46 40.83
N ASP A 154 18.19 16.43 39.99
CA ASP A 154 17.75 15.08 40.35
C ASP A 154 18.54 14.05 39.53
N GLY A 155 19.63 13.58 40.12
CA GLY A 155 20.57 12.63 39.53
C GLY A 155 19.94 11.26 39.23
N HIS A 156 19.63 11.01 37.96
CA HIS A 156 19.53 9.65 37.42
C HIS A 156 20.31 9.52 36.10
N PRO A 157 21.36 8.66 36.04
CA PRO A 157 22.15 8.50 34.83
C PRO A 157 21.47 7.54 33.86
N HIS A 158 20.88 8.06 32.79
CA HIS A 158 20.62 7.26 31.59
C HIS A 158 21.86 7.32 30.69
N ASN A 159 22.62 6.22 30.74
CA ASN A 159 23.79 5.98 29.91
C ASN A 159 23.42 5.89 28.43
N ASN A 160 24.24 6.55 27.63
CA ASN A 160 24.13 6.93 26.25
C ASN A 160 24.77 5.85 25.36
N ASN A 161 24.14 5.46 24.26
CA ASN A 161 24.85 4.83 23.13
C ASN A 161 24.15 5.12 21.79
N ASN A 162 24.50 6.28 21.24
CA ASN A 162 24.90 6.54 19.85
C ASN A 162 24.15 5.84 18.70
N TYR A 163 23.19 6.56 18.11
CA TYR A 163 23.11 6.68 16.65
C TYR A 163 23.56 8.09 16.26
N SER A 164 24.67 8.16 15.55
CA SER A 164 25.34 9.39 15.11
C SER A 164 24.55 10.09 14.00
N GLY A 165 23.94 11.23 14.32
CA GLY A 165 23.47 12.21 13.35
C GLY A 165 24.26 13.51 13.48
N THR A 166 25.27 13.69 12.64
CA THR A 166 26.10 14.89 12.55
C THR A 166 25.24 16.13 12.32
N ARG A 167 25.15 16.97 13.35
CA ARG A 167 24.47 18.28 13.34
C ARG A 167 25.40 19.30 12.68
N MET A 168 25.28 19.51 11.36
CA MET A 168 25.78 20.73 10.73
C MET A 168 24.85 21.90 11.09
N GLY A 169 25.39 22.87 11.81
CA GLY A 169 24.72 24.12 12.12
C GLY A 169 24.81 25.16 11.01
N ASN A 170 23.89 26.11 11.08
CA ASN A 170 23.92 27.48 10.56
C ASN A 170 23.99 27.70 9.03
N MET A 171 22.82 28.01 8.46
CA MET A 171 22.63 29.17 7.58
C MET A 171 21.13 29.50 7.46
N LEU A 172 20.59 30.27 8.41
CA LEU A 172 19.32 30.99 8.22
C LEU A 172 19.65 32.44 7.86
N ARG A 173 19.39 32.79 6.59
CA ARG A 173 19.33 34.18 6.13
C ARG A 173 17.86 34.61 6.15
N GLN A 174 17.64 35.79 6.74
CA GLN A 174 16.35 36.44 6.99
C GLN A 174 15.41 36.50 5.77
N GLY A 175 14.11 36.44 6.02
CA GLY A 175 13.03 36.78 5.10
C GLY A 175 11.67 36.67 5.79
N GLU A 176 11.06 37.82 6.05
CA GLU A 176 9.79 38.05 6.75
C GLU A 176 8.59 37.36 6.08
N MET A 177 7.58 36.95 6.87
CA MET A 177 6.17 37.05 6.44
C MET A 177 5.27 37.30 7.65
N ALA A 178 4.56 38.42 7.60
CA ALA A 178 3.77 39.03 8.66
C ALA A 178 2.46 38.29 8.95
N VAL A 179 2.08 38.26 10.22
CA VAL A 179 0.75 37.86 10.70
C VAL A 179 -0.17 39.09 10.64
N GLN A 180 -1.19 39.07 9.78
CA GLN A 180 -2.31 39.99 9.89
C GLN A 180 -3.40 39.39 10.77
N LYS A 181 -3.82 40.16 11.79
CA LYS A 181 -5.05 39.96 12.56
C LYS A 181 -6.22 40.54 11.75
N SER A 182 -7.33 39.81 11.66
CA SER A 182 -8.65 40.43 11.47
C SER A 182 -9.77 39.60 12.09
N ASP A 183 -10.40 40.24 13.09
CA ASP A 183 -11.82 40.36 13.40
C ASP A 183 -12.74 39.12 13.51
N VAL A 184 -13.23 38.97 14.74
CA VAL A 184 -14.35 38.16 15.19
C VAL A 184 -15.64 38.59 14.49
N ILE A 185 -16.33 37.66 13.82
CA ILE A 185 -17.74 37.83 13.40
C ILE A 185 -18.54 36.61 13.88
N ASP A 186 -19.44 36.88 14.82
CA ASP A 186 -20.50 36.00 15.34
C ASP A 186 -21.66 35.93 14.32
N ARG A 187 -22.16 34.73 14.00
CA ARG A 187 -23.46 34.52 13.33
C ARG A 187 -24.15 33.22 13.77
N LYS A 188 -25.20 33.36 14.57
CA LYS A 188 -26.28 32.38 14.79
C LYS A 188 -27.39 32.52 13.72
N ASN A 189 -27.96 31.37 13.27
CA ASN A 189 -29.29 31.16 12.61
C ASN A 189 -29.53 31.82 11.21
N ASN A 190 -30.22 31.27 10.19
CA ASN A 190 -31.18 30.17 10.03
C ASN A 190 -31.36 29.82 8.51
N ASP A 191 -31.36 28.53 8.16
CA ASP A 191 -32.25 27.74 7.27
C ASP A 191 -32.91 28.31 5.95
N LYS A 192 -32.63 27.69 4.77
CA LYS A 192 -33.56 26.83 3.97
C LYS A 192 -33.10 26.45 2.54
N SER A 193 -32.93 25.14 2.34
CA SER A 193 -33.30 24.25 1.20
C SER A 193 -32.72 24.36 -0.23
N SER A 194 -31.84 23.40 -0.59
CA SER A 194 -31.98 22.40 -1.70
C SER A 194 -30.66 21.58 -1.82
N VAL A 195 -30.56 20.31 -1.35
CA VAL A 195 -30.99 19.01 -1.95
C VAL A 195 -29.92 18.36 -2.88
N PHE A 196 -29.25 17.32 -2.33
CA PHE A 196 -28.49 16.18 -2.92
C PHE A 196 -27.19 16.45 -3.72
N LEU A 197 -26.07 15.71 -3.57
CA LEU A 197 -25.85 14.26 -3.46
C LEU A 197 -24.80 13.90 -2.38
N VAL A 198 -25.07 12.85 -1.61
CA VAL A 198 -24.20 12.34 -0.53
C VAL A 198 -23.19 11.34 -1.11
N LYS A 199 -21.92 11.75 -1.20
CA LYS A 199 -20.79 10.86 -1.47
C LYS A 199 -20.12 10.56 -0.13
N ASN A 200 -20.51 9.45 0.49
CA ASN A 200 -19.87 9.00 1.72
C ASN A 200 -18.75 8.02 1.34
N ASP A 201 -17.51 8.42 1.63
CA ASP A 201 -16.27 7.67 1.36
C ASP A 201 -16.04 6.49 2.32
N GLU A 202 -17.10 5.87 2.84
CA GLU A 202 -16.95 4.64 3.61
C GLU A 202 -17.81 3.55 3.00
N GLY A 203 -17.15 2.43 2.69
CA GLY A 203 -17.74 1.32 1.97
C GLY A 203 -19.11 0.86 2.47
N LEU A 204 -19.82 0.19 1.57
CA LEU A 204 -21.18 -0.33 1.73
C LEU A 204 -21.35 -1.10 3.06
N ARG A 205 -22.03 -0.48 4.04
CA ARG A 205 -22.59 -1.18 5.20
C ARG A 205 -24.11 -0.97 5.24
N PRO A 206 -24.93 -1.99 5.56
CA PRO A 206 -26.38 -1.81 5.67
C PRO A 206 -26.73 -0.85 6.82
N LEU A 207 -27.59 0.14 6.54
CA LEU A 207 -28.13 1.08 7.54
C LEU A 207 -29.07 0.35 8.52
N ASN A 208 -28.91 0.56 9.83
CA ASN A 208 -29.81 -0.05 10.81
C ASN A 208 -31.03 0.85 11.12
N LYS A 209 -32.03 0.32 11.84
CA LYS A 209 -33.29 1.02 12.15
C LYS A 209 -33.14 2.31 12.98
N VAL A 210 -32.03 2.49 13.68
CA VAL A 210 -31.68 3.72 14.41
C VAL A 210 -31.21 4.80 13.44
N ASP A 211 -30.41 4.43 12.45
CA ASP A 211 -29.89 5.36 11.43
C ASP A 211 -31.03 5.87 10.52
N LEU A 212 -32.05 5.03 10.28
CA LEU A 212 -33.25 5.39 9.52
C LEU A 212 -34.19 6.36 10.25
N LYS A 213 -34.16 6.41 11.58
CA LYS A 213 -34.98 7.35 12.37
C LYS A 213 -34.32 8.72 12.57
N ALA A 214 -33.01 8.83 12.38
CA ALA A 214 -32.28 10.09 12.48
C ALA A 214 -32.36 10.96 11.21
N LEU A 215 -33.00 10.44 10.15
CA LEU A 215 -33.13 11.08 8.84
C LEU A 215 -34.57 11.55 8.51
N GLN A 216 -35.48 11.52 9.49
CA GLN A 216 -36.82 12.11 9.43
C GLN A 216 -36.88 13.31 10.38
#